data_AF-A0A5Y3W0B9-F1
#
_entry.id   AF-A0A5Y3W0B9-F1
#
_cell.length_a   1.000
_cell.length_b   1.000
_cell.length_c   1.000
_cell.angle_alpha   90.00
_cell.angle_beta   90.00
_cell.angle_gamma   90.00
#
_symmetry.space_group_name_H-M   'P 1'
#
loop_
_entity.id
_entity.type
_entity.pdbx_description
1 polymer ?
#
loop_
_entity_poly.entity_id
_entity_poly.type
_entity_poly.pdbx_seq_one_letter_code
_entity_poly.pdbx_strand_id
1 'polypeptide(L)' 'MKFDIILHLRKKAEKDINRAMRAAESGDDLEAAKLFMRAGGTLITLGRGLEVEINGDKTEIH' A
#
# COMPACT_ATOMS: atom_id res chain seq x y z
N MET A 1 11.55 -8.04 4.68
CA MET A 1 10.11 -7.94 4.88
C MET A 1 9.53 -9.28 4.47
N LYS A 2 8.86 -9.95 5.40
CA LYS A 2 8.31 -11.27 5.14
C LYS A 2 7.11 -11.19 4.17
N PHE A 3 6.88 -12.27 3.42
CA PHE A 3 5.84 -12.32 2.37
C PHE A 3 4.41 -12.15 2.92
N ASP A 4 4.15 -12.62 4.14
CA ASP A 4 2.88 -12.42 4.84
C ASP A 4 2.57 -10.93 5.07
N ILE A 5 3.59 -10.14 5.42
CA ILE A 5 3.49 -8.67 5.57
C ILE A 5 3.19 -8.02 4.22
N ILE A 6 3.89 -8.43 3.16
CA ILE A 6 3.64 -7.92 1.79
C ILE A 6 2.19 -8.22 1.38
N LEU A 7 1.74 -9.46 1.58
CA LEU A 7 0.39 -9.90 1.24
C LEU A 7 -0.67 -9.13 2.05
N HIS A 8 -0.41 -8.91 3.34
CA HIS A 8 -1.30 -8.13 4.20
C HIS A 8 -1.44 -6.68 3.70
N LEU A 9 -0.32 -5.99 3.45
CA LEU A 9 -0.31 -4.61 2.99
C LEU A 9 -0.96 -4.46 1.60
N ARG A 10 -0.68 -5.40 0.67
CA ARG A 10 -1.33 -5.44 -0.65
C ARG A 10 -2.85 -5.54 -0.52
N LYS A 11 -3.35 -6.52 0.25
CA LYS A 11 -4.80 -6.72 0.47
C LYS A 11 -5.46 -5.50 1.12
N LYS A 12 -4.76 -4.84 2.04
CA LYS A 12 -5.24 -3.62 2.69
C LYS A 12 -5.40 -2.48 1.68
N ALA A 13 -4.36 -2.21 0.87
CA ALA A 13 -4.42 -1.17 -0.16
C ALA A 13 -5.54 -1.45 -1.18
N GLU A 14 -5.66 -2.69 -1.64
CA GLU A 14 -6.73 -3.12 -2.56
C GLU A 14 -8.13 -2.89 -1.96
N LYS A 15 -8.31 -3.23 -0.67
CA LYS A 15 -9.59 -2.98 0.03
C LYS A 15 -9.94 -1.50 0.09
N ASP A 16 -8.96 -0.64 0.38
CA ASP A 16 -9.18 0.81 0.47
C ASP A 16 -9.46 1.40 -0.93
N ILE A 17 -8.77 0.96 -1.99
CA ILE A 17 -9.05 1.35 -3.38
C ILE A 17 -10.48 0.97 -3.77
N ASN A 18 -10.90 -0.27 -3.51
CA ASN A 18 -12.25 -0.72 -3.85
C ASN A 18 -13.34 0.06 -3.09
N ARG A 19 -13.05 0.54 -1.88
CA ARG A 19 -13.97 1.42 -1.15
C ARG A 19 -13.97 2.82 -1.72
N ALA A 20 -12.81 3.35 -2.10
CA ALA A 20 -12.67 4.66 -2.71
C ALA A 20 -13.48 4.75 -4.02
N MET A 21 -13.39 3.71 -4.86
CA MET A 21 -14.18 3.62 -6.11
C MET A 21 -15.68 3.66 -5.85
N ARG A 22 -16.20 2.90 -4.88
CA ARG A 22 -17.64 2.93 -4.53
C ARG A 22 -18.09 4.28 -3.98
N ALA A 23 -17.25 4.94 -3.18
CA ALA A 23 -17.53 6.28 -2.68
C ALA A 23 -17.62 7.30 -3.84
N ALA A 24 -16.67 7.23 -4.78
CA ALA A 24 -16.68 8.06 -5.99
C ALA A 24 -17.92 7.79 -6.88
N GLU A 25 -18.28 6.52 -7.09
CA GLU A 25 -19.49 6.13 -7.82
C GLU A 25 -20.77 6.67 -7.17
N SER A 26 -20.76 6.85 -5.85
CA SER A 26 -21.89 7.39 -5.07
C SER A 26 -21.88 8.92 -4.97
N GLY A 27 -20.88 9.59 -5.53
CA GLY A 27 -20.71 11.05 -5.44
C GLY A 27 -20.12 11.55 -4.13
N ASP A 28 -19.59 10.68 -3.27
CA ASP A 28 -18.88 11.06 -2.05
C ASP A 28 -17.38 11.23 -2.34
N ASP A 29 -17.05 12.32 -3.04
CA ASP A 29 -15.68 12.64 -3.46
C ASP A 29 -14.73 12.83 -2.27
N LEU A 30 -15.24 13.34 -1.14
CA LEU A 30 -14.44 13.56 0.06
C LEU A 30 -13.99 12.23 0.66
N GLU A 31 -14.91 11.26 0.79
CA GLU A 31 -14.57 9.94 1.30
C GLU A 31 -13.70 9.15 0.31
N ALA A 32 -13.97 9.27 -1.00
CA ALA A 32 -13.13 8.70 -2.04
C ALA A 32 -11.68 9.18 -1.92
N ALA A 33 -11.48 10.50 -1.81
CA ALA A 33 -10.15 11.10 -1.65
C ALA A 33 -9.42 10.58 -0.41
N LYS A 34 -10.09 10.53 0.75
CA LYS A 34 -9.52 9.99 1.99
C LYS A 34 -9.07 8.54 1.84
N LEU A 35 -9.91 7.71 1.21
CA LEU A 35 -9.62 6.28 1.01
C LEU A 35 -8.47 6.07 0.02
N PHE A 36 -8.40 6.85 -1.07
CA PHE A 36 -7.26 6.81 -1.98
C PHE A 36 -5.95 7.23 -1.31
N MET A 37 -5.97 8.30 -0.50
CA MET A 37 -4.77 8.71 0.25
C MET A 37 -4.31 7.61 1.22
N ARG A 38 -5.25 6.92 1.88
CA ARG A 38 -4.94 5.79 2.78
C ARG A 38 -4.33 4.60 2.04
N ALA A 39 -4.86 4.26 0.87
CA ALA A 39 -4.30 3.23 0.01
C ALA A 39 -2.89 3.60 -0.46
N GLY A 40 -2.69 4.84 -0.91
CA GLY A 40 -1.39 5.37 -1.32
C GLY A 40 -0.35 5.30 -0.21
N GLY A 41 -0.70 5.71 1.01
CA GLY A 41 0.17 5.58 2.19
C GLY A 41 0.58 4.12 2.46
N THR A 42 -0.37 3.19 2.31
CA THR A 42 -0.09 1.75 2.47
C THR A 42 0.88 1.22 1.40
N LEU A 43 0.72 1.65 0.14
CA LEU A 43 1.62 1.28 -0.96
C LEU A 43 3.02 1.88 -0.79
N ILE A 44 3.13 3.11 -0.30
CA ILE A 44 4.42 3.74 0.03
C ILE A 44 5.14 2.93 1.11
N THR A 45 4.44 2.50 2.17
CA THR A 45 5.03 1.63 3.21
C THR A 45 5.53 0.31 2.63
N LEU A 46 4.73 -0.32 1.76
CA LEU A 46 5.12 -1.57 1.09
C LEU A 46 6.38 -1.35 0.23
N GLY A 47 6.40 -0.31 -0.61
CA GLY A 47 7.53 0.01 -1.48
C GLY A 47 8.82 0.26 -0.72
N ARG A 48 8.78 1.08 0.33
CA ARG A 48 9.94 1.34 1.21
C ARG A 48 10.43 0.06 1.90
N GLY A 49 9.52 -0.78 2.34
CA GLY A 49 9.85 -2.08 2.94
C GLY A 49 10.63 -2.99 1.99
N LEU A 50 10.24 -3.03 0.71
CA LEU A 50 10.96 -3.80 -0.30
C LEU A 50 12.30 -3.17 -0.67
N GLU A 51 12.37 -1.84 -0.75
CA GLU A 51 13.63 -1.11 -1.02
C GLU A 51 14.69 -1.40 0.05
N VAL A 52 14.29 -1.47 1.32
CA VAL A 52 15.19 -1.84 2.43
C VAL A 52 15.76 -3.24 2.24
N GLU A 53 14.96 -4.22 1.82
CA GLU A 53 15.46 -5.58 1.58
C GLU A 53 16.43 -5.62 0.40
N ILE A 54 16.07 -4.97 -0.71
CA ILE A 54 16.92 -4.91 -1.91
C ILE A 54 18.29 -4.29 -1.59
N ASN A 55 18.33 -3.28 -0.73
CA ASN A 55 19.57 -2.58 -0.37
C ASN A 55 20.31 -3.25 0.81
N GLY A 56 19.60 -3.91 1.72
CA GLY A 56 20.18 -4.75 2.77
C GLY A 56 20.94 -5.94 2.17
N ASP A 57 20.36 -6.61 1.18
CA ASP A 57 21.00 -7.73 0.47
C ASP A 57 22.27 -7.30 -0.30
N LYS A 58 22.39 -6.03 -0.69
CA LYS A 58 23.58 -5.49 -1.38
C LYS A 58 24.74 -5.17 -0.43
N THR A 59 24.50 -5.12 0.87
CA THR A 59 25.54 -4.78 1.87
C THR A 59 26.15 -6.00 2.57
N GLU A 60 25.61 -7.20 2.35
CA GLU A 60 26.29 -8.45 2.71
C GLU A 60 27.38 -8.78 1.67
N ILE A 61 28.55 -8.17 1.86
CA ILE A 61 29.79 -8.53 1.17
C ILE A 61 30.39 -9.72 1.96
N HIS A 62 30.45 -10.89 1.32
CA HIS A 62 31.24 -12.04 1.77
C HIS A 62 32.74 -11.81 1.58
#